data_AF-A0A952HD52-F1
#
_entry.id   AF-A0A952HD52-F1
#
_cell.length_a   1.000
_cell.length_b   1.000
_cell.length_c   1.000
_cell.angle_alpha   90.00
_cell.angle_beta   90.00
_cell.angle_gamma   90.00
#
_symmetry.space_group_name_H-M   'P 1'
#
loop_
_entity.id
_entity.type
_entity.pdbx_description
1 polymer ?
#
loop_
_entity_poly.entity_id
_entity_poly.type
_entity_poly.pdbx_seq_one_letter_code
_entity_poly.pdbx_strand_id
1 'polypeptide(L)'
;LEHGARAAFRIDYASEIQQDWLEGVTSIGVTSGASVPEVLVEEVLADLADAGYGTVQVVKTAEEDLMFSLPKELRGDDRALGGRRS
;
A
#
# COMPACT_ATOMS: atom_id res chain seq x y z
N LEU A 1 12.62 28.01 -0.18
CA LEU A 1 11.65 27.16 0.53
C LEU A 1 11.31 26.00 -0.39
N GLU A 2 12.15 24.96 -0.43
CA GLU A 2 11.87 23.73 -1.18
C GLU A 2 11.39 22.68 -0.16
N HIS A 3 10.12 22.77 0.24
CA HIS A 3 9.53 21.82 1.18
C HIS A 3 8.84 20.71 0.39
N GLY A 4 9.63 19.76 -0.10
CA GLY A 4 9.13 18.60 -0.85
C GLY A 4 10.19 17.51 -0.93
N ALA A 5 9.75 16.28 -1.18
CA ALA A 5 10.69 15.20 -1.50
C ALA A 5 11.44 15.53 -2.80
N ARG A 6 12.74 15.19 -2.86
CA ARG A 6 13.59 15.47 -4.03
C ARG A 6 13.15 14.69 -5.28
N ALA A 7 12.46 13.57 -5.07
CA ALA A 7 11.85 12.74 -6.11
C ALA A 7 10.61 12.04 -5.54
N ALA A 8 9.69 11.64 -6.41
CA ALA A 8 8.53 10.82 -6.08
C ALA A 8 8.25 9.85 -7.24
N PHE A 9 8.03 8.58 -6.90
CA PHE A 9 7.78 7.52 -7.87
C PHE A 9 6.52 6.77 -7.49
N ARG A 10 5.73 6.38 -8.51
CA ARG A 10 4.57 5.50 -8.34
C ARG A 10 4.92 4.16 -8.96
N ILE A 11 4.80 3.10 -8.16
CA ILE A 11 5.05 1.72 -8.55
C ILE A 11 3.78 0.91 -8.26
N ASP A 12 3.56 -0.15 -9.04
CA ASP A 12 2.47 -1.10 -8.77
C ASP A 12 2.99 -2.25 -7.89
N TYR A 13 4.28 -2.62 -8.02
CA TYR A 13 4.92 -3.69 -7.25
C TYR A 13 6.31 -3.32 -6.75
N ALA A 14 6.76 -3.96 -5.65
CA ALA A 14 8.09 -3.76 -5.07
C ALA A 14 9.23 -3.98 -6.07
N SER A 15 9.08 -4.94 -6.99
CA SER A 15 10.08 -5.26 -8.02
C SER A 15 10.37 -4.12 -9.02
N GLU A 16 9.55 -3.07 -9.04
CA GLU A 16 9.76 -1.89 -9.89
C GLU A 16 10.69 -0.86 -9.24
N ILE A 17 11.06 -1.04 -7.97
CA ILE A 17 12.03 -0.18 -7.30
C ILE A 17 13.39 -0.36 -7.97
N GLN A 18 13.94 0.75 -8.48
CA GLN A 18 15.26 0.76 -9.08
C GLN A 18 16.30 1.22 -8.06
N GLN A 19 17.42 0.51 -7.99
CA GLN A 19 18.50 0.79 -7.04
C GLN A 19 19.09 2.18 -7.24
N ASP A 20 19.16 2.66 -8.49
CA ASP A 20 19.63 4.00 -8.85
C ASP A 20 18.79 5.11 -8.18
N TRP A 21 17.52 4.85 -7.82
CA TRP A 21 16.68 5.83 -7.09
C TRP A 21 17.11 6.01 -5.63
N LEU A 22 17.82 5.02 -5.08
CA LEU A 22 18.22 4.96 -3.67
C LEU A 22 19.61 5.58 -3.46
N GLU A 23 20.35 5.85 -4.53
CA GLU A 23 21.70 6.40 -4.48
C GLU A 23 21.73 7.75 -3.75
N GLY A 24 22.47 7.81 -2.64
CA GLY A 24 22.61 9.02 -1.83
C GLY A 24 21.34 9.40 -1.05
N VAL A 25 20.30 8.56 -1.04
CA VAL A 25 19.06 8.79 -0.28
C VAL A 25 19.21 8.22 1.13
N THR A 26 19.01 9.07 2.14
CA THR A 26 19.12 8.67 3.55
C THR A 26 17.77 8.33 4.20
N SER A 27 16.67 8.77 3.59
CA SER A 27 15.32 8.58 4.11
C SER A 27 14.32 8.47 2.97
N ILE A 28 13.41 7.50 3.09
CA ILE A 28 12.35 7.23 2.11
C ILE A 28 11.00 7.34 2.81
N GLY A 29 10.09 8.11 2.22
CA GLY A 29 8.69 8.13 2.62
C GLY A 29 7.91 7.17 1.74
N VAL A 30 7.18 6.24 2.36
CA VAL A 30 6.30 5.30 1.66
C VAL A 30 4.85 5.67 1.98
N THR A 31 4.01 5.70 0.96
CA THR A 31 2.56 5.89 1.09
C THR A 31 1.84 5.01 0.07
N SER A 32 0.60 4.65 0.37
CA SER A 32 -0.23 3.83 -0.51
C SER A 32 -1.58 4.50 -0.75
N GLY A 33 -2.22 4.14 -1.86
CA GLY A 33 -3.60 4.53 -2.12
C GLY A 33 -4.56 3.74 -1.22
N ALA A 34 -5.74 4.30 -0.94
CA ALA A 34 -6.76 3.67 -0.09
C ALA A 34 -7.25 2.28 -0.57
N SER A 35 -7.02 1.94 -1.84
CA SER A 35 -7.41 0.65 -2.45
C SER A 35 -6.28 -0.38 -2.52
N VAL A 36 -5.09 -0.04 -2.02
CA VAL A 36 -3.92 -0.91 -2.11
C VAL A 36 -3.98 -1.94 -0.98
N PRO A 37 -3.87 -3.25 -1.27
CA PRO A 37 -3.75 -4.28 -0.25
C PRO A 37 -2.51 -4.08 0.63
N GLU A 38 -2.65 -4.30 1.94
CA GLU A 38 -1.54 -4.17 2.92
C GLU A 38 -0.31 -5.00 2.53
N VAL A 39 -0.51 -6.21 1.99
CA VAL A 39 0.57 -7.11 1.57
C VAL A 39 1.53 -6.47 0.55
N LEU A 40 1.02 -5.62 -0.36
CA LEU A 40 1.89 -4.95 -1.34
C LEU A 40 2.75 -3.87 -0.68
N VAL A 41 2.24 -3.22 0.38
CA VAL A 41 3.00 -2.26 1.17
C VAL A 41 4.08 -2.98 1.97
N GLU A 42 3.75 -4.12 2.57
CA GLU A 42 4.71 -4.96 3.29
C GLU A 42 5.85 -5.45 2.37
N GLU A 43 5.53 -5.87 1.15
CA GLU A 43 6.53 -6.27 0.14
C GLU A 43 7.49 -5.10 -0.21
N VAL A 44 6.96 -3.89 -0.39
CA VAL A 44 7.79 -2.69 -0.62
C VAL A 44 8.71 -2.41 0.56
N LEU A 45 8.20 -2.50 1.78
CA LEU A 45 9.02 -2.29 2.99
C LEU A 45 10.11 -3.35 3.13
N ALA A 46 9.83 -4.60 2.77
CA ALA A 46 10.81 -5.68 2.78
C ALA A 46 11.94 -5.44 1.77
N ASP A 47 11.60 -5.06 0.53
CA ASP A 47 12.58 -4.80 -0.53
C ASP A 47 13.49 -3.60 -0.17
N LEU A 48 12.90 -2.56 0.44
CA LEU A 48 13.66 -1.42 0.97
C LEU A 48 14.53 -1.83 2.17
N ALA A 49 14.07 -2.74 3.03
CA ALA A 49 14.89 -3.25 4.13
C ALA A 49 16.11 -4.01 3.62
N ASP A 50 15.95 -4.84 2.58
CA ASP A 50 17.05 -5.55 1.92
C ASP A 50 18.05 -4.59 1.25
N ALA A 51 17.58 -3.43 0.76
CA ALA A 51 18.41 -2.35 0.26
C ALA A 51 19.11 -1.50 1.36
N GLY A 52 18.90 -1.83 2.64
CA GLY A 52 19.55 -1.17 3.78
C GLY A 52 18.67 -0.21 4.58
N TYR A 53 17.39 -0.05 4.22
CA TYR A 53 16.41 0.77 4.94
C TYR A 53 15.65 -0.03 6.00
N GLY A 54 16.36 -0.78 6.86
CA GLY A 54 15.74 -1.68 7.83
C GLY A 54 15.04 -1.01 9.02
N THR A 55 15.07 0.32 9.13
CA THR A 55 14.35 1.05 10.19
C THR A 55 13.07 1.66 9.64
N VAL A 56 11.93 1.06 9.99
CA VAL A 56 10.60 1.54 9.62
C VAL A 56 10.02 2.38 10.76
N GLN A 57 9.58 3.58 10.46
CA GLN A 57 8.82 4.42 11.38
C GLN A 57 7.42 4.68 10.80
N VAL A 58 6.41 4.15 11.48
CA VAL A 58 5.01 4.38 11.08
C VAL A 58 4.59 5.76 11.56
N VAL A 59 4.27 6.64 10.61
CA VAL A 59 3.74 7.98 10.89
C VAL A 59 2.25 7.99 10.55
N LYS A 60 1.41 7.98 11.59
CA LYS A 60 -0.05 8.11 11.44
C LYS A 60 -0.44 9.58 11.66
N THR A 61 -0.91 10.23 10.60
CA THR A 61 -1.26 11.67 10.64
C THR A 61 -2.72 11.92 11.02
N ALA A 62 -3.62 10.97 10.74
CA ALA A 62 -5.02 10.99 11.14
C ALA A 62 -5.55 9.56 11.30
N GLU A 63 -6.49 9.35 12.22
CA GLU A 63 -7.27 8.11 12.30
C GLU A 63 -8.65 8.36 11.68
N GLU A 64 -8.95 7.70 10.57
CA GLU A 64 -10.26 7.74 9.93
C GLU A 64 -10.96 6.40 10.17
N ASP A 65 -11.96 6.37 11.05
CA ASP A 65 -12.79 5.18 11.34
C ASP A 65 -14.16 5.38 10.68
N LEU A 66 -14.20 5.21 9.36
CA LEU A 66 -15.43 5.32 8.57
C LEU A 66 -15.76 3.97 7.93
N MET A 67 -16.73 3.28 8.53
CA MET A 67 -17.17 1.96 8.08
C MET A 67 -18.45 2.08 7.24
N PHE A 68 -18.39 1.70 5.96
CA PHE A 68 -19.59 1.57 5.13
C PHE A 68 -20.25 0.22 5.37
N SER A 69 -21.37 0.21 6.09
CA SER A 69 -22.17 -1.01 6.23
C SER A 69 -22.88 -1.33 4.92
N LEU A 70 -22.87 -2.61 4.52
CA LEU A 70 -23.63 -3.07 3.37
C LEU A 70 -25.13 -2.75 3.56
N PRO A 71 -25.77 -2.04 2.61
CA PRO A 71 -27.21 -1.76 2.62
C PRO A 71 -28.02 -3.04 2.81
N LYS A 72 -29.13 -2.96 3.55
CA LYS A 72 -29.97 -4.13 3.90
C LYS A 72 -30.47 -4.91 2.67
N GLU A 73 -30.63 -4.22 1.55
CA GLU A 73 -31.09 -4.77 0.26
C GLU A 73 -30.04 -5.67 -0.43
N LEU A 74 -28.76 -5.57 -0.06
CA LEU A 74 -27.67 -6.38 -0.60
C LEU A 74 -27.25 -7.53 0.33
N ARG A 75 -27.95 -7.72 1.46
CA ARG A 75 -27.61 -8.75 2.47
C ARG A 75 -28.20 -10.12 2.16
N GLY A 76 -28.81 -10.31 1.00
CA GLY A 76 -29.47 -11.55 0.62
C GLY A 76 -29.27 -11.89 -0.85
N ASP A 77 -28.21 -12.65 -1.15
CA ASP A 77 -28.29 -13.87 -1.96
C ASP A 77 -26.92 -14.57 -2.04
N ASP A 78 -26.49 -15.17 -0.91
CA ASP A 78 -25.40 -16.17 -0.87
C ASP A 78 -25.70 -17.44 -1.70
N ARG A 79 -26.81 -17.48 -2.47
CA ARG A 79 -27.16 -18.59 -3.36
C ARG A 79 -26.81 -18.36 -4.84
N ALA A 80 -26.35 -17.19 -5.25
CA ALA A 80 -26.20 -16.88 -6.68
C ALA A 80 -24.79 -17.13 -7.29
N LEU A 81 -23.75 -17.40 -6.50
CA LEU A 81 -22.38 -17.61 -7.02
C LEU A 81 -21.83 -19.06 -6.91
N GLY A 82 -22.67 -20.05 -6.58
CA GLY A 82 -22.25 -21.45 -6.47
C GLY A 82 -22.81 -22.33 -7.58
N GLY A 83 -22.15 -22.38 -8.73
CA GLY A 83 -22.51 -23.31 -9.80
C GLY A 83 -22.37 -24.78 -9.37
N ARG A 84 -23.37 -25.61 -9.66
CA ARG A 84 -23.18 -27.04 -9.99
C ARG A 84 -24.15 -27.44 -11.10
N ARG A 85 -23.54 -27.79 -12.24
CA ARG A 85 -24.15 -28.50 -13.35
C ARG A 85 -24.67 -29.85 -12.86
N SER A 86 -25.87 -30.22 -13.28
CA SER A 86 -26.30 -31.60 -13.51
C SER A 86 -27.13 -31.63 -14.78
#